data_AF-A0ABD5YDD5-F1
#
_entry.id   AF-A0ABD5YDD5-F1
#
_cell.length_a   1.000
_cell.length_b   1.000
_cell.length_c   1.000
_cell.angle_alpha   90.00
_cell.angle_beta   90.00
_cell.angle_gamma   90.00
#
_symmetry.space_group_name_H-M   'P 1'
#
loop_
_entity.id
_entity.type
_entity.pdbx_description
1 polymer ?
#
loop_
_entity_poly.entity_id
_entity_poly.type
_entity_poly.pdbx_seq_one_letter_code
_entity_poly.pdbx_strand_id
1 'polypeptide(L)'
;MSEESGRRNLRMPSDDEVFAVVTEHLGGNHVRLRCVDGETRLGRIPGRMKYRTWISEGDVVLAEPWDWQDEKANVEWRYDDDDADQLRREGHIQ
;
A
#
# COMPACT_ATOMS: atom_id res chain seq x y z
N MET A 1 -11.60 -1.26 34.16
CA MET A 1 -11.34 -1.99 32.91
C MET A 1 -11.38 -0.93 31.83
N SER A 2 -10.22 -0.39 31.47
CA SER A 2 -10.17 0.65 30.45
C SER A 2 -10.30 -0.04 29.09
N GLU A 3 -11.40 0.21 28.39
CA GLU A 3 -11.54 -0.13 26.98
C GLU A 3 -10.63 0.82 26.17
N GLU A 4 -9.31 0.61 26.25
CA GLU A 4 -8.40 1.18 25.26
C GLU A 4 -8.61 0.40 23.98
N SER A 5 -9.52 0.94 23.18
CA SER A 5 -9.83 0.59 21.80
C SER A 5 -8.61 -0.01 21.09
N GLY A 6 -8.67 -1.26 20.67
CA GLY A 6 -7.62 -1.94 19.89
C GLY A 6 -7.42 -1.37 18.48
N ARG A 7 -7.62 -0.07 18.31
CA ARG A 7 -7.50 0.72 17.08
C ARG A 7 -6.11 1.35 17.08
N ARG A 8 -5.27 0.93 16.15
CA ARG A 8 -3.93 1.52 16.00
C ARG A 8 -4.04 2.80 15.20
N ASN A 9 -3.17 3.77 15.50
CA ASN A 9 -3.06 5.01 14.76
C ASN A 9 -2.24 4.75 13.49
N LEU A 10 -2.94 4.39 12.41
CA LEU A 10 -2.31 4.03 11.14
C LEU A 10 -1.97 5.28 10.33
N ARG A 11 -0.88 5.21 9.55
CA ARG A 11 -0.58 6.22 8.54
C ARG A 11 -1.71 6.25 7.52
N MET A 12 -2.19 7.43 7.18
CA MET A 12 -3.15 7.64 6.09
C MET A 12 -2.43 8.19 4.85
N PRO A 13 -2.95 7.97 3.63
CA PRO A 13 -2.41 8.58 2.42
C PRO A 13 -2.43 10.11 2.51
N SER A 14 -1.39 10.72 1.96
CA SER A 14 -1.32 12.16 1.66
C SER A 14 -2.11 12.48 0.38
N ASP A 15 -2.21 13.75 -0.03
CA ASP A 15 -2.96 14.16 -1.22
C ASP A 15 -2.49 13.48 -2.52
N ASP A 16 -1.20 13.16 -2.61
CA ASP A 16 -0.59 12.50 -3.79
C ASP A 16 -0.40 10.98 -3.60
N GLU A 17 -0.94 10.40 -2.54
CA GLU A 17 -0.84 8.96 -2.25
C GLU A 17 -2.21 8.29 -2.29
N VAL A 18 -2.21 7.01 -2.68
CA VAL A 18 -3.40 6.17 -2.71
C VAL A 18 -3.13 4.84 -2.01
N PHE A 19 -4.17 4.29 -1.38
CA PHE A 19 -4.11 2.90 -0.95
C PHE A 19 -4.08 1.97 -2.16
N ALA A 20 -3.29 0.91 -2.06
CA ALA A 20 -3.25 -0.12 -3.07
C ALA A 20 -3.01 -1.50 -2.46
N VAL A 21 -3.45 -2.54 -3.18
CA VAL A 21 -3.17 -3.93 -2.87
C VAL A 21 -2.19 -4.48 -3.90
N VAL A 22 -1.16 -5.18 -3.43
CA VAL A 22 -0.21 -5.87 -4.30
C VAL A 22 -0.89 -7.10 -4.90
N THR A 23 -0.92 -7.18 -6.22
CA THR A 23 -1.60 -8.25 -6.96
C THR A 23 -0.64 -9.23 -7.63
N GLU A 24 0.57 -8.82 -7.97
CA GLU A 24 1.56 -9.69 -8.60
C GLU A 24 2.98 -9.14 -8.43
N HIS A 25 3.96 -10.04 -8.31
CA HIS A 25 5.39 -9.71 -8.36
C HIS A 25 5.92 -9.82 -9.78
N LEU A 26 6.35 -8.69 -10.34
CA LEU A 26 6.88 -8.63 -11.70
C LEU A 26 8.40 -8.82 -11.76
N GLY A 27 9.06 -8.86 -10.60
CA GLY A 27 10.52 -8.92 -10.50
C GLY A 27 11.19 -7.56 -10.75
N GLY A 28 12.52 -7.50 -10.59
CA GLY A 28 13.27 -6.26 -10.81
C GLY A 28 12.85 -5.09 -9.91
N ASN A 29 12.32 -5.38 -8.70
CA ASN A 29 11.72 -4.42 -7.77
C ASN A 29 10.40 -3.78 -8.26
N HIS A 30 9.70 -4.44 -9.17
CA HIS A 30 8.38 -4.01 -9.62
C HIS A 30 7.30 -4.99 -9.16
N VAL A 31 6.13 -4.42 -8.84
CA VAL A 31 4.92 -5.12 -8.46
C VAL A 31 3.73 -4.53 -9.20
N ARG A 32 2.68 -5.31 -9.40
CA ARG A 32 1.40 -4.80 -9.90
C ARG A 32 0.53 -4.39 -8.72
N LEU A 33 0.03 -3.16 -8.75
CA LEU A 33 -0.79 -2.58 -7.71
C LEU A 33 -2.21 -2.38 -8.22
N ARG A 34 -3.20 -2.79 -7.42
CA ARG A 34 -4.59 -2.42 -7.61
C ARG A 34 -4.92 -1.29 -6.63
N CYS A 35 -5.08 -0.09 -7.15
CA CYS A 35 -5.34 1.10 -6.36
C CYS A 35 -6.83 1.25 -6.07
N VAL A 36 -7.16 1.92 -4.97
CA VAL A 36 -8.55 2.13 -4.53
C VAL A 36 -9.36 3.09 -5.42
N ASP A 37 -8.67 3.90 -6.22
CA ASP A 37 -9.28 4.73 -7.27
C ASP A 37 -9.79 3.92 -8.48
N GLY A 38 -9.51 2.61 -8.52
CA GLY A 38 -9.93 1.69 -9.57
C GLY A 38 -8.87 1.44 -10.64
N GLU A 39 -7.72 2.12 -10.58
CA GLU A 39 -6.64 1.97 -11.55
C GLU A 39 -5.64 0.88 -11.13
N THR A 40 -5.02 0.25 -12.13
CA THR A 40 -3.97 -0.73 -11.91
C THR A 40 -2.64 -0.14 -12.34
N ARG A 41 -1.71 0.02 -11.40
CA ARG A 41 -0.43 0.69 -11.63
C ARG A 41 0.75 -0.26 -11.49
N LEU A 42 1.82 0.06 -12.19
CA LEU A 42 3.13 -0.57 -11.99
C LEU A 42 3.82 0.10 -10.80
N GLY A 43 3.82 -0.59 -9.67
CA GLY A 43 4.49 -0.16 -8.45
C GLY A 43 5.99 -0.43 -8.50
N ARG A 44 6.81 0.60 -8.27
CA ARG A 44 8.25 0.49 -8.05
C ARG A 44 8.52 0.43 -6.56
N ILE A 45 9.26 -0.58 -6.11
CA ILE A 45 9.74 -0.70 -4.73
C ILE A 45 11.05 0.10 -4.61
N PRO A 46 11.09 1.21 -3.84
CA PRO A 46 12.30 1.98 -3.65
C PRO A 46 13.39 1.16 -2.94
N GLY A 47 14.66 1.45 -3.24
CA GLY A 47 15.79 0.72 -2.64
C GLY A 47 15.80 0.76 -1.10
N ARG A 48 15.26 1.83 -0.49
CA ARG A 48 15.07 1.96 0.95
C ARG A 48 14.17 0.87 1.55
N MET A 49 13.19 0.37 0.80
CA MET A 49 12.27 -0.69 1.23
C MET A 49 12.75 -2.08 0.83
N LYS A 50 13.37 -2.21 -0.35
CA LYS A 50 13.78 -3.49 -0.95
C LYS A 50 14.46 -4.46 0.03
N TYR A 51 15.33 -3.95 0.90
CA TYR A 51 16.11 -4.78 1.83
C TYR A 51 15.52 -4.82 3.25
N ARG A 52 14.51 -4.01 3.54
CA ARG A 52 13.96 -3.82 4.89
C ARG A 52 12.56 -4.39 5.04
N THR A 53 11.80 -4.42 3.96
CA THR A 53 10.40 -4.79 3.94
C THR A 53 10.20 -5.83 2.87
N TRP A 54 9.83 -7.03 3.29
CA TRP A 54 9.34 -8.04 2.37
C TRP A 54 7.96 -7.61 1.90
N ILE A 55 7.73 -7.56 0.60
CA ILE A 55 6.42 -7.29 0.01
C ILE A 55 6.00 -8.58 -0.68
N SER A 56 4.77 -9.01 -0.46
CA SER A 56 4.13 -10.21 -1.00
C SER A 56 2.80 -9.85 -1.66
N GLU A 57 2.28 -10.77 -2.48
CA GLU A 57 0.93 -10.65 -3.03
C GLU A 57 -0.10 -10.60 -1.88
N GLY A 58 -1.10 -9.72 -2.01
CA GLY A 58 -2.13 -9.46 -1.00
C GLY A 58 -1.76 -8.40 0.05
N ASP A 59 -0.49 -7.95 0.10
CA ASP A 59 -0.08 -6.87 1.00
C ASP A 59 -0.77 -5.56 0.64
N VAL A 60 -1.17 -4.83 1.67
CA VAL A 60 -1.66 -3.46 1.54
C VAL A 60 -0.50 -2.49 1.62
N VAL A 61 -0.47 -1.55 0.68
CA VAL A 61 0.57 -0.52 0.58
C VAL A 61 -0.02 0.86 0.36
N LEU A 62 0.79 1.88 0.66
CA LEU A 62 0.61 3.22 0.10
C LEU A 62 1.43 3.33 -1.17
N ALA A 63 0.80 3.81 -2.22
CA ALA A 63 1.39 4.04 -3.52
C ALA A 63 1.28 5.53 -3.86
N GLU A 64 2.37 6.12 -4.35
CA GLU A 64 2.43 7.49 -4.86
C GLU A 64 2.49 7.42 -6.39
N PRO A 65 1.38 7.64 -7.12
CA PRO A 65 1.37 7.71 -8.58
C PRO A 65 2.34 8.79 -9.08
N TRP A 66 2.92 8.59 -10.26
CA TRP A 66 3.81 9.59 -10.84
C TRP A 66 3.02 10.66 -11.58
N ASP A 67 3.31 11.94 -11.29
CA ASP A 67 2.64 13.10 -11.89
C ASP A 67 2.61 13.12 -13.43
N TRP A 68 3.62 12.50 -14.06
CA TRP A 68 3.77 12.47 -15.52
C TRP A 68 3.39 11.13 -16.17
N GLN A 69 3.13 10.09 -15.38
CA GLN A 69 2.76 8.77 -15.88
C GLN A 69 1.91 8.03 -14.85
N ASP A 70 0.59 8.18 -14.94
CA ASP A 70 -0.36 7.62 -13.98
C ASP A 70 -0.28 6.09 -13.89
N GLU A 71 0.07 5.40 -14.98
CA GLU A 71 0.26 3.94 -15.00
C GLU A 71 1.38 3.44 -14.05
N LYS A 72 2.18 4.33 -13.46
CA LYS A 72 3.30 4.01 -12.57
C LYS A 72 3.15 4.70 -11.22
N ALA A 73 3.62 4.02 -10.19
CA ALA A 73 3.63 4.55 -8.83
C ALA A 73 4.89 4.10 -8.08
N ASN A 74 5.32 4.87 -7.08
CA ASN A 74 6.29 4.42 -6.07
C ASN A 74 5.55 3.78 -4.90
N VAL A 75 6.06 2.67 -4.38
CA VAL A 75 5.57 2.10 -3.11
C VAL A 75 6.23 2.84 -1.96
N GLU A 76 5.42 3.51 -1.14
CA GLU A 76 5.93 4.39 -0.07
C GLU A 76 5.87 3.76 1.32
N TRP A 77 4.88 2.88 1.55
CA TRP A 77 4.66 2.20 2.83
C TRP A 77 4.00 0.83 2.63
N ARG A 78 4.29 -0.12 3.51
CA ARG A 78 3.56 -1.40 3.63
C ARG A 78 2.93 -1.47 5.00
N TYR A 79 1.66 -1.86 5.06
CA TYR A 79 0.98 -2.19 6.31
C TYR A 79 1.17 -3.67 6.63
N ASP A 80 1.38 -3.98 7.91
CA ASP A 80 1.34 -5.36 8.39
C ASP A 80 -0.11 -5.89 8.34
N ASP A 81 -0.28 -7.21 8.45
CA ASP A 81 -1.58 -7.89 8.27
C ASP A 81 -2.67 -7.32 9.19
N ASP A 82 -2.35 -7.10 10.47
CA ASP A 82 -3.30 -6.53 11.41
C ASP A 82 -3.73 -5.11 11.01
N ASP A 83 -2.82 -4.31 10.46
CA ASP A 83 -3.06 -2.92 10.04
C ASP A 83 -3.95 -2.90 8.80
N ALA A 84 -3.63 -3.76 7.84
CA ALA A 84 -4.44 -4.00 6.66
C ALA A 84 -5.88 -4.40 7.04
N ASP A 85 -6.05 -5.28 8.04
CA ASP A 85 -7.37 -5.68 8.51
C ASP A 85 -8.15 -4.55 9.18
N GLN A 86 -7.49 -3.67 9.94
CA GLN A 86 -8.13 -2.48 10.45
C GLN A 86 -8.61 -1.57 9.32
N LEU A 87 -7.77 -1.31 8.31
CA LEU A 87 -8.12 -0.46 7.16
C LEU A 87 -9.29 -1.05 6.35
N ARG A 88 -9.34 -2.38 6.18
CA ARG A 88 -10.48 -3.08 5.54
C ARG A 88 -11.76 -2.92 6.35
N ARG A 89 -11.71 -3.10 7.68
CA ARG A 89 -12.88 -2.91 8.55
C ARG A 89 -13.39 -1.47 8.57
N GLU A 90 -12.48 -0.50 8.45
CA GLU A 90 -12.81 0.92 8.38
C GLU A 90 -13.29 1.37 6.98
N GLY A 91 -13.24 0.47 5.98
CA GLY A 91 -13.76 0.71 4.63
C GLY A 91 -12.82 1.51 3.74
N HIS A 92 -11.54 1.64 4.11
CA HIS A 92 -10.53 2.34 3.30
C HIS A 92 -10.04 1.52 2.11
N ILE A 93 -10.16 0.19 2.18
CA ILE A 93 -9.64 -0.75 1.18
C ILE A 93 -10.66 -1.88 1.04
N GLN A 94 -10.85 -2.38 -0.18
CA GLN A 94 -11.84 -3.40 -0.52
C GLN A 94 -11.19 -4.69 -1.01
#